data_AF-A0A2T5PH54-F1
#
_entry.id   AF-A0A2T5PH54-F1
#
_cell.length_a   1.000
_cell.length_b   1.000
_cell.length_c   1.000
_cell.angle_alpha   90.00
_cell.angle_beta   90.00
_cell.angle_gamma   90.00
#
_symmetry.space_group_name_H-M   'P 1'
#
loop_
_entity.id
_entity.type
_entity.pdbx_description
1 polymer ?
#
loop_
_entity_poly.entity_id
_entity_poly.type
_entity_poly.pdbx_seq_one_letter_code
_entity_poly.pdbx_strand_id
1 'polypeptide(L)'
;MKPPARRTTIRSDLPSDLLEDFRLEAAEQLPRCELLLIELERAPKSAERLRELFRLIHTLKGNLGYVELNTLMPLPQAIEEVLDALRCGAMTFDSLLGDILLLSLDRLRTLLDQAPEGSDHKPDSGQIRQLCSALHALATAPAEQQDERMRPIENEPFVIDNIQTSYSLI
;
A
#
# COMPACT_ATOMS: atom_id res chain seq x y z
N MET A 1 -7.18 -63.18 4.43
CA MET A 1 -7.06 -61.88 5.13
C MET A 1 -5.77 -61.19 4.69
N LYS A 2 -5.87 -60.15 3.85
CA LYS A 2 -5.07 -58.90 3.86
C LYS A 2 -5.67 -57.96 2.80
N PRO A 3 -6.13 -56.75 3.15
CA PRO A 3 -6.68 -55.81 2.17
C PRO A 3 -5.55 -55.24 1.29
N PRO A 4 -5.83 -54.79 0.05
CA PRO A 4 -4.82 -54.08 -0.72
C PRO A 4 -4.49 -52.77 0.00
N ALA A 5 -3.19 -52.50 0.15
CA ALA A 5 -2.70 -51.26 0.72
C ALA A 5 -3.27 -50.08 -0.08
N ARG A 6 -4.11 -49.26 0.57
CA ARG A 6 -4.50 -47.96 0.07
C ARG A 6 -3.22 -47.17 -0.12
N ARG A 7 -2.82 -46.98 -1.38
CA ARG A 7 -1.75 -46.06 -1.74
C ARG A 7 -2.30 -44.66 -1.53
N THR A 8 -2.24 -44.19 -0.29
CA THR A 8 -2.39 -42.77 0.02
C THR A 8 -1.18 -42.10 -0.61
N THR A 9 -1.35 -41.63 -1.85
CA THR A 9 -0.49 -40.59 -2.40
C THR A 9 -0.59 -39.41 -1.43
N ILE A 10 0.42 -39.26 -0.58
CA ILE A 10 0.67 -38.02 0.14
C ILE A 10 0.75 -36.95 -0.96
N ARG A 11 -0.18 -36.00 -0.93
CA ARG A 11 -0.38 -34.94 -1.92
C ARG A 11 0.94 -34.18 -2.09
N SER A 12 1.64 -34.42 -3.21
CA SER A 12 2.88 -33.75 -3.57
C SER A 12 2.69 -32.28 -3.95
N ASP A 13 1.43 -31.84 -4.00
CA ASP A 13 0.99 -30.58 -4.60
C ASP A 13 0.57 -29.54 -3.55
N LEU A 14 0.76 -29.84 -2.26
CA LEU A 14 0.41 -28.94 -1.14
C LEU A 14 0.92 -27.49 -1.29
N PRO A 15 2.13 -27.22 -1.83
CA PRO A 15 2.61 -25.84 -2.00
C PRO A 15 1.92 -25.07 -3.14
N SER A 16 1.55 -25.76 -4.22
CA SER A 16 0.86 -25.17 -5.38
C SER A 16 -0.61 -24.89 -5.02
N ASP A 17 -1.29 -25.86 -4.41
CA ASP A 17 -2.65 -25.68 -3.91
C ASP A 17 -2.75 -24.49 -2.93
N LEU A 18 -1.74 -24.33 -2.08
CA LEU A 18 -1.71 -23.24 -1.09
C LEU A 18 -1.52 -21.85 -1.71
N LEU A 19 -0.69 -21.72 -2.74
CA LEU A 19 -0.50 -20.44 -3.45
C LEU A 19 -1.77 -20.04 -4.20
N GLU A 20 -2.44 -20.99 -4.86
CA GLU A 20 -3.69 -20.74 -5.56
C GLU A 20 -4.83 -20.36 -4.60
N ASP A 21 -4.96 -21.06 -3.46
CA ASP A 21 -5.91 -20.68 -2.41
C ASP A 21 -5.65 -19.25 -1.92
N PHE A 22 -4.38 -18.90 -1.69
CA PHE A 22 -4.02 -17.54 -1.29
C PHE A 22 -4.34 -16.49 -2.38
N ARG A 23 -4.10 -16.79 -3.66
CA ARG A 23 -4.48 -15.90 -4.77
C ARG A 23 -5.97 -15.62 -4.80
N LEU A 24 -6.79 -16.66 -4.60
CA LEU A 24 -8.24 -16.53 -4.53
C LEU A 24 -8.66 -15.66 -3.35
N GLU A 25 -8.12 -15.90 -2.15
CA GLU A 25 -8.38 -15.07 -0.97
C GLU A 25 -7.97 -13.61 -1.20
N ALA A 26 -6.80 -13.38 -1.77
CA ALA A 26 -6.31 -12.03 -2.05
C ALA A 26 -7.17 -11.31 -3.10
N ALA A 27 -7.66 -12.03 -4.12
CA ALA A 27 -8.56 -11.48 -5.12
C ALA A 27 -9.92 -11.02 -4.54
N GLU A 28 -10.33 -11.59 -3.41
CA GLU A 28 -11.52 -11.14 -2.66
C GLU A 28 -11.21 -10.02 -1.67
N GLN A 29 -10.04 -10.06 -1.02
CA GLN A 29 -9.65 -9.10 0.02
C GLN A 29 -9.18 -7.74 -0.54
N LEU A 30 -8.42 -7.72 -1.63
CA LEU A 30 -7.85 -6.50 -2.20
C LEU A 30 -8.92 -5.48 -2.64
N PRO A 31 -10.02 -5.88 -3.32
CA PRO A 31 -11.12 -4.96 -3.63
C PRO A 31 -11.76 -4.35 -2.38
N ARG A 32 -11.80 -5.09 -1.26
CA ARG A 32 -12.29 -4.53 0.01
C ARG A 32 -11.34 -3.48 0.58
N CYS A 33 -10.02 -3.70 0.47
CA CYS A 33 -9.02 -2.71 0.84
C CYS A 33 -9.17 -1.42 0.01
N GLU A 34 -9.32 -1.54 -1.31
CA GLU A 34 -9.52 -0.41 -2.23
C GLU A 34 -10.77 0.40 -1.85
N LEU A 35 -11.90 -0.27 -1.60
CA LEU A 35 -13.12 0.38 -1.17
C LEU A 35 -12.94 1.14 0.15
N LEU A 36 -12.26 0.54 1.13
CA LEU A 36 -11.99 1.19 2.41
C LEU A 36 -11.13 2.45 2.25
N LEU A 37 -10.16 2.45 1.32
CA LEU A 37 -9.37 3.64 1.00
C LEU A 37 -10.23 4.76 0.41
N ILE A 38 -11.12 4.45 -0.53
CA ILE A 38 -12.07 5.41 -1.10
C ILE A 38 -13.02 5.95 -0.03
N GLU A 39 -13.49 5.10 0.88
CA GLU A 39 -14.33 5.54 1.99
C GLU A 39 -13.57 6.43 3.00
N LEU A 40 -12.27 6.19 3.19
CA LEU A 40 -11.41 7.01 4.04
C LEU A 40 -11.21 8.42 3.47
N GLU A 41 -11.26 8.63 2.16
CA GLU A 41 -11.24 9.98 1.58
C GLU A 41 -12.38 10.86 2.11
N ARG A 42 -13.56 10.25 2.31
CA ARG A 42 -14.75 10.96 2.84
C ARG A 42 -14.78 11.00 4.36
N ALA A 43 -14.06 10.08 5.01
CA ALA A 43 -14.06 9.92 6.46
C ALA A 43 -12.66 9.59 6.99
N PRO A 44 -11.69 10.53 6.87
CA PRO A 44 -10.26 10.25 7.09
C PRO A 44 -9.89 9.89 8.53
N LYS A 45 -10.79 10.19 9.49
CA LYS A 45 -10.63 9.86 10.92
C LYS A 45 -11.46 8.65 11.36
N SER A 46 -12.01 7.88 10.42
CA SER A 46 -12.84 6.73 10.74
C SER A 46 -12.00 5.58 11.29
N ALA A 47 -11.96 5.49 12.63
CA ALA A 47 -11.23 4.43 13.34
C ALA A 47 -11.71 3.01 12.99
N GLU A 48 -12.98 2.86 12.61
CA GLU A 48 -13.55 1.60 12.15
C GLU A 48 -12.92 1.16 10.82
N ARG A 49 -12.90 2.04 9.82
CA ARG A 49 -12.32 1.77 8.50
C ARG A 49 -10.83 1.51 8.56
N LEU A 50 -10.10 2.33 9.31
CA LEU A 50 -8.66 2.13 9.54
C LEU A 50 -8.37 0.79 10.21
N ARG A 51 -9.20 0.37 11.17
CA ARG A 51 -9.06 -0.93 11.85
C ARG A 51 -9.33 -2.09 10.91
N GLU A 52 -10.38 -1.99 10.10
CA GLU A 52 -10.72 -3.03 9.12
C GLU A 52 -9.61 -3.16 8.06
N LEU A 53 -9.19 -2.04 7.47
CA LEU A 53 -8.14 -2.01 6.47
C LEU A 53 -6.83 -2.58 7.02
N PHE A 54 -6.42 -2.17 8.23
CA PHE A 54 -5.24 -2.72 8.88
C PHE A 54 -5.33 -4.24 9.06
N ARG A 55 -6.48 -4.79 9.46
CA ARG A 55 -6.66 -6.24 9.63
C ARG A 55 -6.52 -6.98 8.30
N LEU A 56 -7.10 -6.46 7.23
CA LEU A 56 -6.99 -7.07 5.90
C LEU A 56 -5.53 -7.12 5.42
N ILE A 57 -4.81 -6.00 5.53
CA ILE A 57 -3.38 -5.94 5.18
C ILE A 57 -2.54 -6.88 6.05
N HIS A 58 -2.82 -6.94 7.35
CA HIS A 58 -2.12 -7.84 8.26
C HIS A 58 -2.36 -9.32 7.92
N THR A 59 -3.58 -9.68 7.53
CA THR A 59 -3.91 -11.03 7.05
C THR A 59 -3.18 -11.35 5.74
N LEU A 60 -3.20 -10.45 4.76
CA LEU A 60 -2.44 -10.62 3.50
C LEU A 60 -0.94 -10.83 3.77
N LYS A 61 -0.37 -10.05 4.69
CA LYS A 61 1.03 -10.20 5.12
C LYS A 61 1.31 -11.56 5.75
N GLY A 62 0.41 -12.03 6.62
CA GLY A 62 0.51 -13.36 7.24
C GLY A 62 0.48 -14.48 6.21
N ASN A 63 -0.43 -14.39 5.25
CA ASN A 63 -0.56 -15.38 4.18
C ASN A 63 0.69 -15.42 3.29
N LEU A 64 1.31 -14.28 2.98
CA LEU A 64 2.59 -14.25 2.25
C LEU A 64 3.71 -15.02 2.95
N GLY A 65 3.80 -14.91 4.27
CA GLY A 65 4.76 -15.69 5.06
C GLY A 65 4.43 -17.19 5.04
N TYR A 66 3.14 -17.53 5.08
CA TYR A 66 2.68 -18.91 5.06
C TYR A 66 2.93 -19.62 3.72
N VAL A 67 2.77 -18.91 2.60
CA VAL A 67 3.03 -19.43 1.25
C VAL A 67 4.50 -19.26 0.81
N GLU A 68 5.38 -18.86 1.73
CA GLU A 68 6.82 -18.65 1.52
C GLU A 68 7.19 -17.58 0.45
N LEU A 69 6.27 -16.67 0.11
CA LEU A 69 6.52 -15.53 -0.79
C LEU A 69 7.13 -14.33 -0.06
N ASN A 70 8.20 -14.58 0.68
CA ASN A 70 8.87 -13.58 1.52
C ASN A 70 9.44 -12.39 0.74
N THR A 71 9.71 -12.55 -0.56
CA THR A 71 10.21 -11.46 -1.41
C THR A 71 9.17 -10.37 -1.64
N LEU A 72 7.88 -10.66 -1.44
CA LEU A 72 6.79 -9.68 -1.55
C LEU A 72 6.48 -8.98 -0.22
N MET A 73 6.94 -9.54 0.92
CA MET A 73 6.70 -9.05 2.28
C MET A 73 6.96 -7.55 2.51
N PRO A 74 8.00 -6.92 1.91
CA PRO A 74 8.30 -5.52 2.18
C PRO A 74 7.19 -4.53 1.82
N LEU A 75 6.35 -4.83 0.82
CA LEU A 75 5.29 -3.93 0.38
C LEU A 75 4.11 -3.85 1.37
N PRO A 76 3.44 -4.96 1.75
CA PRO A 76 2.39 -4.91 2.76
C PRO A 76 2.91 -4.48 4.13
N GLN A 77 4.18 -4.73 4.46
CA GLN A 77 4.78 -4.17 5.67
C GLN A 77 4.82 -2.63 5.63
N ALA A 78 5.30 -2.03 4.53
CA ALA A 78 5.35 -0.58 4.40
C ALA A 78 3.95 0.06 4.40
N ILE A 79 2.95 -0.62 3.82
CA ILE A 79 1.54 -0.22 3.93
C ILE A 79 1.08 -0.28 5.40
N GLU A 80 1.39 -1.35 6.13
CA GLU A 80 1.02 -1.50 7.55
C GLU A 80 1.60 -0.38 8.42
N GLU A 81 2.85 0.04 8.16
CA GLU A 81 3.50 1.17 8.85
C GLU A 81 2.75 2.49 8.63
N VAL A 82 2.33 2.77 7.38
CA VAL A 82 1.49 3.93 7.05
C VAL A 82 0.15 3.88 7.78
N LEU A 83 -0.52 2.72 7.79
CA LEU A 83 -1.80 2.54 8.48
C LEU A 83 -1.66 2.67 10.00
N ASP A 84 -0.55 2.24 10.58
CA ASP A 84 -0.28 2.40 12.01
C ASP A 84 -0.07 3.88 12.37
N ALA A 85 0.67 4.63 11.55
CA ALA A 85 0.82 6.08 11.73
C ALA A 85 -0.52 6.82 11.68
N LEU A 86 -1.42 6.45 10.75
CA LEU A 86 -2.80 6.98 10.69
C LEU A 86 -3.61 6.65 11.95
N ARG A 87 -3.51 5.41 12.45
CA ARG A 87 -4.23 4.97 13.66
C ARG A 87 -3.74 5.65 14.92
N CYS A 88 -2.44 5.91 15.02
CA CYS A 88 -1.81 6.62 16.13
C CYS A 88 -2.02 8.14 16.06
N GLY A 89 -2.60 8.66 14.97
CA GLY A 89 -2.79 10.09 14.76
C GLY A 89 -1.50 10.86 14.44
N ALA A 90 -0.43 10.14 14.10
CA ALA A 90 0.85 10.73 13.68
C ALA A 90 0.83 11.22 12.22
N MET A 91 -0.21 10.88 11.47
CA MET A 91 -0.44 11.28 10.09
C MET A 91 -1.94 11.45 9.84
N THR A 92 -2.33 12.31 8.90
CA THR A 92 -3.71 12.47 8.45
C THR A 92 -3.89 11.84 7.07
N PHE A 93 -5.02 11.16 6.85
CA PHE A 93 -5.36 10.62 5.54
C PHE A 93 -5.81 11.76 4.61
N ASP A 94 -5.18 11.86 3.44
CA ASP A 94 -5.54 12.76 2.36
C ASP A 94 -5.66 12.01 1.02
N SER A 95 -6.11 12.69 -0.03
CA SER A 95 -6.30 12.09 -1.36
C SER A 95 -4.99 11.57 -1.96
N LEU A 96 -3.87 12.28 -1.74
CA LEU A 96 -2.58 11.86 -2.27
C LEU A 96 -2.11 10.54 -1.62
N LEU A 97 -2.30 10.41 -0.31
CA LEU A 97 -2.02 9.17 0.41
C LEU A 97 -2.94 8.04 -0.05
N GLY A 98 -4.22 8.34 -0.28
CA GLY A 98 -5.18 7.40 -0.86
C GLY A 98 -4.70 6.84 -2.20
N ASP A 99 -4.31 7.70 -3.14
CA ASP A 99 -3.78 7.32 -4.45
C ASP A 99 -2.51 6.45 -4.33
N ILE A 100 -1.58 6.83 -3.44
CA ILE A 100 -0.35 6.08 -3.20
C ILE A 100 -0.66 4.67 -2.66
N LEU A 101 -1.60 4.57 -1.73
CA LEU A 101 -2.01 3.30 -1.14
C LEU A 101 -2.74 2.42 -2.16
N LEU A 102 -3.63 2.98 -2.98
CA LEU A 102 -4.30 2.25 -4.08
C LEU A 102 -3.27 1.69 -5.07
N LEU A 103 -2.33 2.52 -5.53
CA LEU A 103 -1.26 2.08 -6.44
C LEU A 103 -0.38 0.98 -5.80
N SER A 104 -0.18 1.04 -4.49
CA SER A 104 0.56 0.01 -3.75
C SER A 104 -0.19 -1.31 -3.68
N LEU A 105 -1.52 -1.29 -3.53
CA LEU A 105 -2.36 -2.50 -3.58
C LEU A 105 -2.39 -3.11 -4.99
N ASP A 106 -2.54 -2.28 -6.03
CA ASP A 106 -2.45 -2.73 -7.43
C ASP A 106 -1.11 -3.40 -7.72
N ARG A 107 -0.03 -2.82 -7.18
CA ARG A 107 1.30 -3.40 -7.33
C ARG A 107 1.42 -4.73 -6.59
N LEU A 108 0.90 -4.83 -5.37
CA LEU A 108 0.89 -6.08 -4.60
C LEU A 108 0.13 -7.18 -5.35
N ARG A 109 -1.05 -6.86 -5.89
CA ARG A 109 -1.85 -7.76 -6.72
C ARG A 109 -1.05 -8.29 -7.91
N THR A 110 -0.46 -7.38 -8.67
CA THR A 110 0.33 -7.72 -9.87
C THR A 110 1.48 -8.67 -9.52
N LEU A 111 2.15 -8.44 -8.39
CA LEU A 111 3.27 -9.27 -7.93
C LEU A 111 2.81 -10.66 -7.49
N LEU A 112 1.66 -10.76 -6.83
CA LEU A 112 1.08 -12.01 -6.41
C LEU A 112 0.63 -12.86 -7.61
N ASP A 113 0.00 -12.24 -8.59
CA ASP A 113 -0.42 -12.90 -9.84
C ASP A 113 0.78 -13.40 -10.66
N GLN A 114 1.94 -12.74 -10.57
CA GLN A 114 3.16 -13.10 -11.28
C GLN A 114 4.06 -14.09 -10.54
N ALA A 115 3.80 -14.36 -9.26
CA ALA A 115 4.65 -15.21 -8.45
C ALA A 115 4.61 -16.69 -8.93
N PRO A 116 5.73 -17.29 -9.37
CA PRO A 116 5.76 -18.70 -9.72
C PRO A 116 5.56 -19.59 -8.48
N GLU A 117 5.03 -20.79 -8.72
CA GLU A 117 5.04 -21.88 -7.74
C GLU A 117 6.49 -22.34 -7.48
N GLY A 118 6.87 -22.51 -6.21
CA GLY A 118 8.24 -22.89 -5.83
C GLY A 118 9.21 -21.69 -5.92
N SER A 119 9.69 -21.24 -4.76
CA SER A 119 10.32 -19.94 -4.56
C SER A 119 11.76 -19.81 -5.08
N ASP A 120 11.99 -18.84 -5.97
CA ASP A 120 13.03 -17.78 -5.85
C ASP A 120 12.65 -16.60 -6.77
N HIS A 121 11.38 -16.17 -6.71
CA HIS A 121 10.94 -15.01 -7.47
C HIS A 121 11.52 -13.75 -6.84
N LYS A 122 12.51 -13.18 -7.51
CA LYS A 122 12.99 -11.83 -7.26
C LYS A 122 12.21 -10.90 -8.19
N PRO A 123 11.11 -10.29 -7.74
CA PRO A 123 10.43 -9.30 -8.56
C PRO A 123 11.42 -8.20 -8.92
N ASP A 124 11.31 -7.66 -10.13
CA ASP A 124 12.24 -6.63 -10.61
C ASP A 124 12.31 -5.46 -9.61
N SER A 125 13.54 -5.18 -9.21
CA SER A 125 13.84 -5.01 -7.80
C SER A 125 14.03 -3.54 -7.42
N GLY A 126 14.08 -2.61 -8.37
CA GLY A 126 14.26 -1.18 -8.11
C GLY A 126 13.00 -0.45 -7.66
N GLN A 127 11.91 -0.61 -8.42
CA GLN A 127 10.68 0.19 -8.24
C GLN A 127 9.96 -0.16 -6.93
N ILE A 128 9.88 -1.45 -6.58
CA ILE A 128 9.24 -1.89 -5.33
C ILE A 128 10.02 -1.36 -4.13
N ARG A 129 11.36 -1.44 -4.16
CA ARG A 129 12.20 -0.88 -3.09
C ARG A 129 11.99 0.62 -2.94
N GLN A 130 11.88 1.36 -4.04
CA GLN A 130 11.60 2.80 -4.01
C GLN A 130 10.23 3.09 -3.41
N LEU A 131 9.19 2.33 -3.80
CA LEU A 131 7.84 2.47 -3.26
C LEU A 131 7.80 2.17 -1.75
N CYS A 132 8.38 1.06 -1.31
CA CYS A 132 8.49 0.72 0.11
C CYS A 132 9.24 1.82 0.88
N SER A 133 10.35 2.32 0.33
CA SER A 133 11.12 3.40 0.95
C SER A 133 10.33 4.70 1.05
N ALA A 134 9.51 5.03 0.05
CA ALA A 134 8.66 6.22 0.06
C ALA A 134 7.54 6.09 1.10
N LEU A 135 6.86 4.94 1.16
CA LEU A 135 5.84 4.65 2.17
C LEU A 135 6.40 4.73 3.59
N HIS A 136 7.58 4.14 3.83
CA HIS A 136 8.27 4.21 5.12
C HIS A 136 8.61 5.66 5.50
N ALA A 137 9.13 6.44 4.54
CA ALA A 137 9.45 7.84 4.78
C ALA A 137 8.20 8.68 5.11
N LEU A 138 7.05 8.38 4.48
CA LEU A 138 5.77 9.02 4.81
C LEU A 138 5.31 8.69 6.23
N ALA A 139 5.41 7.41 6.64
CA ALA A 139 4.98 6.94 7.95
C ALA A 139 5.85 7.48 9.12
N THR A 140 7.12 7.80 8.84
CA THR A 140 8.12 8.21 9.85
C THR A 140 8.44 9.70 9.84
N ALA A 141 7.91 10.46 8.87
CA ALA A 141 8.12 11.90 8.79
C ALA A 141 7.59 12.61 10.06
N PRO A 142 8.38 13.48 10.70
CA PRO A 142 7.91 14.25 11.85
C PRO A 142 6.73 15.15 11.44
N ALA A 143 5.69 15.20 12.30
CA ALA A 143 4.45 15.95 12.07
C ALA A 143 4.68 17.44 11.73
N GLU A 144 5.79 18.03 12.17
CA GLU A 144 6.18 19.43 11.90
C GLU A 144 6.39 19.75 10.41
N GLN A 145 6.71 18.76 9.57
CA GLN A 145 6.88 18.97 8.12
C GLN A 145 5.59 18.74 7.30
N GLN A 146 4.55 18.16 7.90
CA GLN A 146 3.28 17.91 7.23
C GLN A 146 2.41 19.18 7.18
N ASP A 147 2.48 20.04 8.20
CA ASP A 147 1.76 21.33 8.26
C ASP A 147 2.33 22.38 7.28
N GLU A 148 3.64 22.37 6.99
CA GLU A 148 4.25 23.32 6.03
C GLU A 148 3.90 23.03 4.57
N ARG A 149 3.72 21.75 4.20
CA ARG A 149 3.28 21.37 2.84
C ARG A 149 1.78 21.59 2.61
N MET A 150 1.02 21.72 3.68
CA MET A 150 -0.43 21.84 3.67
C MET A 150 -0.91 23.29 3.86
N ARG A 151 0.01 24.26 3.93
CA ARG A 151 -0.36 25.68 3.85
C ARG A 151 -1.03 25.92 2.50
N PRO A 152 -2.23 26.52 2.46
CA PRO A 152 -2.76 27.06 1.23
C PRO A 152 -1.68 27.93 0.60
N ILE A 153 -1.52 27.84 -0.72
CA ILE A 153 -0.82 28.89 -1.46
C ILE A 153 -1.69 30.12 -1.27
N GLU A 154 -1.41 30.92 -0.23
CA GLU A 154 -2.01 32.23 -0.09
C GLU A 154 -1.63 32.97 -1.38
N ASN A 155 -2.65 33.37 -2.15
CA ASN A 155 -2.46 34.28 -3.27
C ASN A 155 -1.97 35.60 -2.68
N GLU A 156 -0.66 35.71 -2.39
CA GLU A 156 -0.07 37.01 -2.16
C GLU A 156 -0.35 37.84 -3.42
N PRO A 157 -0.97 39.02 -3.29
CA PRO A 157 -1.18 39.87 -4.43
C PRO A 157 0.20 40.19 -5.03
N PHE A 158 0.38 39.80 -6.29
CA PHE A 158 1.56 40.19 -7.07
C PHE A 158 1.60 41.72 -7.09
N VAL A 159 2.47 42.31 -6.25
CA VAL A 159 2.73 43.75 -6.26
C VAL A 159 3.47 44.01 -7.56
N ILE A 160 2.72 44.43 -8.58
CA ILE A 160 3.29 45.02 -9.78
C ILE A 160 3.85 46.38 -9.34
N ASP A 161 5.14 46.41 -9.02
CA ASP A 161 5.83 47.67 -8.79
C ASP A 161 5.68 48.54 -10.04
N ASN A 162 5.04 49.69 -9.82
CA ASN A 162 4.68 50.67 -10.81
C ASN A 162 5.94 51.23 -11.47
N ILE A 163 6.33 50.69 -12.64
CA ILE A 163 7.38 51.30 -13.46
C ILE A 163 6.81 52.59 -14.05
N GLN A 164 7.08 53.72 -13.36
CA GLN A 164 6.94 55.05 -13.95
C GLN A 164 7.82 55.13 -15.19
N THR A 165 7.21 54.91 -16.36
CA THR A 165 7.87 55.17 -17.62
C THR A 165 7.59 56.62 -18.00
N SER A 166 8.52 57.51 -17.67
CA SER A 166 8.54 58.87 -18.19
C SER A 166 8.87 58.84 -19.68
N TYR A 167 7.89 59.09 -20.55
CA TYR A 167 8.15 59.54 -21.91
C TYR A 167 7.84 61.04 -22.00
N SER A 168 8.91 61.82 -22.20
CA SER A 168 8.84 63.23 -22.56
C SER A 168 8.15 63.41 -23.90
N LEU A 169 7.30 64.43 -23.98
CA LEU A 169 6.81 65.04 -25.21
C LEU A 169 7.99 65.53 -26.06
N ILE A 170 8.10 65.02 -27.28
CA ILE A 170 8.48 65.79 -28.48
C ILE A 170 7.53 65.37 -29.59
#